data_AF-A0A1Z9LPP6-F1
#
_entry.id   AF-A0A1Z9LPP6-F1
#
_cell.length_a   1.000
_cell.length_b   1.000
_cell.length_c   1.000
_cell.angle_alpha   90.00
_cell.angle_beta   90.00
_cell.angle_gamma   90.00
#
_symmetry.space_group_name_H-M   'P 1'
#
loop_
_entity.id
_entity.type
_entity.pdbx_description
1 polymer ?
#
loop_
_entity_poly.entity_id
_entity_poly.type
_entity_poly.pdbx_seq_one_letter_code
_entity_poly.pdbx_strand_id
1 'polypeptide(L)' 'TITNEILPFLKNAPAALSASKKLVRNLSVKIDENTIRFTVEALADVWENPEAIEGINAFFEKRKPNWLMEK' A
#
# COMPACT_ATOMS: atom_id res chain seq x y z
N THR A 1 -17.56 -5.74 -17.09
CA THR A 1 -17.41 -4.28 -17.17
C THR A 1 -16.23 -3.87 -16.30
N ILE A 2 -15.50 -2.82 -16.68
CA ILE A 2 -14.37 -2.23 -15.93
C ILE A 2 -14.68 -2.07 -14.43
N THR A 3 -15.93 -1.80 -14.07
CA THR A 3 -16.40 -1.71 -12.67
C THR A 3 -16.04 -2.94 -11.83
N ASN A 4 -16.19 -4.16 -12.36
CA ASN A 4 -15.88 -5.38 -11.59
C ASN A 4 -14.38 -5.54 -11.35
N GLU A 5 -13.54 -5.02 -12.25
CA GLU A 5 -12.09 -5.09 -12.16
C GLU A 5 -11.53 -4.10 -11.12
N ILE A 6 -12.21 -2.97 -10.87
CA ILE A 6 -11.74 -1.96 -9.91
C ILE A 6 -12.14 -2.27 -8.46
N LEU A 7 -13.23 -3.03 -8.23
CA LEU A 7 -13.77 -3.30 -6.89
C LEU A 7 -12.75 -3.89 -5.90
N PRO A 8 -11.87 -4.84 -6.28
CA PRO A 8 -10.87 -5.37 -5.36
C PRO A 8 -9.86 -4.30 -4.90
N PHE A 9 -9.50 -3.36 -5.78
CA PHE A 9 -8.54 -2.32 -5.43
C PHE A 9 -9.11 -1.37 -4.39
N LEU A 10 -10.40 -1.05 -4.46
CA LEU A 10 -11.09 -0.17 -3.50
C LEU A 10 -11.16 -0.73 -2.08
N LYS A 11 -10.80 -1.99 -1.86
CA LYS A 11 -10.76 -2.60 -0.53
C LYS A 11 -9.46 -2.40 0.23
N ASN A 12 -8.42 -1.89 -0.44
CA ASN A 12 -7.09 -1.71 0.16
C ASN A 12 -6.96 -0.32 0.80
N ALA A 13 -5.93 -0.18 1.64
CA ALA A 13 -5.60 1.07 2.29
C ALA A 13 -5.22 2.15 1.23
N PRO A 14 -5.89 3.32 1.20
CA PRO A 14 -5.66 4.34 0.18
C PRO A 14 -4.22 4.86 0.11
N ALA A 15 -3.57 5.10 1.26
CA ALA A 15 -2.19 5.60 1.26
C ALA A 15 -1.22 4.53 0.75
N ALA A 16 -1.43 3.27 1.12
CA ALA A 16 -0.61 2.15 0.62
C ALA A 16 -0.72 1.99 -0.92
N LEU A 17 -1.93 2.12 -1.48
CA LEU A 17 -2.12 2.10 -2.94
C LEU A 17 -1.41 3.27 -3.65
N SER A 18 -1.52 4.47 -3.08
CA SER A 18 -0.86 5.67 -3.61
C SER A 18 0.66 5.49 -3.61
N ALA A 19 1.24 5.07 -2.48
CA ALA A 19 2.66 4.80 -2.34
C ALA A 19 3.15 3.73 -3.32
N SER A 20 2.42 2.63 -3.46
CA SER A 20 2.75 1.56 -4.42
C SER A 20 2.79 2.07 -5.86
N LYS A 21 1.79 2.84 -6.29
CA LYS A 21 1.75 3.43 -7.65
C LYS A 21 2.88 4.42 -7.87
N LYS A 22 3.19 5.25 -6.87
CA LYS A 22 4.30 6.20 -6.91
C LYS A 22 5.63 5.47 -7.03
N LEU A 23 5.83 4.41 -6.26
CA LEU A 23 7.03 3.58 -6.30
C LEU A 23 7.23 2.99 -7.70
N VAL A 24 6.22 2.31 -8.24
CA VAL A 24 6.27 1.72 -9.59
C VAL A 24 6.59 2.77 -10.66
N ARG A 25 6.00 3.97 -10.56
CA ARG A 25 6.27 5.07 -11.51
C ARG A 25 7.70 5.60 -11.45
N ASN A 26 8.34 5.52 -10.28
CA ASN A 26 9.71 5.99 -10.07
C ASN A 26 10.76 4.93 -10.39
N LEU A 27 10.37 3.65 -10.52
CA LEU A 27 11.30 2.59 -10.88
C LEU A 27 11.78 2.74 -12.33
N SER A 28 13.05 2.43 -12.54
CA SER A 28 13.68 2.37 -13.86
C SER A 28 13.88 0.92 -14.31
N VAL A 29 14.27 0.71 -15.57
CA VAL A 29 14.60 -0.63 -16.11
C VAL A 29 15.83 -1.22 -15.41
N LYS A 30 16.73 -0.38 -14.87
CA LYS A 30 17.98 -0.83 -14.25
C LYS A 30 17.78 -1.09 -12.75
N ILE A 31 18.08 -2.31 -12.34
CA ILE A 31 18.15 -2.71 -10.93
C ILE A 31 19.61 -2.63 -10.51
N ASP A 32 19.99 -1.52 -9.87
CA ASP A 32 21.30 -1.32 -9.24
C ASP A 32 21.16 -1.02 -7.74
N GLU A 33 22.28 -0.85 -7.05
CA GLU A 33 22.30 -0.63 -5.60
C GLU A 33 21.51 0.61 -5.17
N ASN A 34 21.45 1.64 -6.00
CA ASN A 34 20.66 2.84 -5.72
C ASN A 34 19.17 2.53 -5.79
N THR A 35 18.72 1.81 -6.81
CA THR A 35 17.33 1.34 -6.93
C THR A 35 16.96 0.45 -5.75
N ILE A 36 17.83 -0.47 -5.33
CA ILE A 36 17.59 -1.35 -4.18
C ILE A 36 17.46 -0.54 -2.88
N ARG A 37 18.38 0.39 -2.62
CA ARG A 37 18.31 1.22 -1.41
C ARG A 37 17.03 2.06 -1.38
N PHE A 38 16.69 2.67 -2.51
CA PHE A 38 15.45 3.44 -2.67
C PHE A 38 14.19 2.61 -2.38
N THR A 39 14.09 1.37 -2.89
CA THR A 39 12.91 0.54 -2.65
C THR A 39 12.83 0.04 -1.21
N VAL A 40 13.96 -0.22 -0.55
CA VAL A 40 14.03 -0.57 0.87
C VAL A 40 13.56 0.60 1.74
N GLU A 41 14.05 1.81 1.49
CA GLU A 41 13.62 3.02 2.21
C GLU A 41 12.12 3.26 2.02
N ALA A 42 11.62 3.18 0.77
CA ALA A 42 10.20 3.33 0.48
C ALA A 42 9.33 2.27 1.17
N LEU A 43 9.83 1.04 1.34
CA LEU A 43 9.13 0.00 2.09
C LEU A 43 9.09 0.34 3.59
N ALA A 44 10.21 0.75 4.17
CA ALA A 44 10.29 1.14 5.57
C ALA A 44 9.33 2.29 5.90
N ASP A 45 9.31 3.35 5.07
CA ASP A 45 8.40 4.50 5.23
C ASP A 45 6.92 4.08 5.23
N VAL A 46 6.54 3.09 4.41
CA VAL A 46 5.16 2.60 4.36
C VAL A 46 4.79 1.83 5.64
N TRP A 47 5.72 1.11 6.25
CA TRP A 47 5.48 0.37 7.50
C TRP A 47 5.23 1.28 8.70
N GLU A 48 5.79 2.49 8.70
CA GLU A 48 5.58 3.48 9.76
C GLU A 48 4.24 4.23 9.63
N ASN A 49 3.51 4.04 8.52
CA ASN A 49 2.24 4.71 8.29
C ASN A 49 1.14 4.19 9.24
N PRO A 50 0.30 5.06 9.82
CA PRO A 50 -0.86 4.65 10.61
C PRO A 50 -1.78 3.61 9.94
N GLU A 51 -1.95 3.67 8.62
CA GLU A 51 -2.73 2.67 7.87
C GLU A 51 -2.09 1.28 7.91
N ALA A 52 -0.77 1.18 7.94
CA ALA A 52 -0.08 -0.10 8.06
C ALA A 52 -0.33 -0.73 9.44
N ILE A 53 -0.19 0.06 10.50
CA ILE A 53 -0.44 -0.36 11.89
C ILE A 53 -1.90 -0.82 12.04
N GLU A 54 -2.86 -0.02 11.55
CA GLU A 54 -4.27 -0.34 11.58
C GLU A 54 -4.60 -1.61 10.77
N GLY A 55 -3.99 -1.81 9.60
CA GLY A 55 -4.20 -3.01 8.79
C GLY A 55 -3.74 -4.29 9.48
N ILE A 56 -2.56 -4.22 10.10
CA ILE A 56 -1.99 -5.32 10.88
C ILE A 56 -2.91 -5.65 12.06
N ASN A 57 -3.31 -4.63 12.84
CA ASN A 57 -4.21 -4.81 13.97
C ASN A 57 -5.56 -5.39 13.54
N ALA A 58 -6.19 -4.83 12.51
CA ALA A 58 -7.47 -5.30 12.00
C ALA A 58 -7.41 -6.75 11.52
N PHE A 59 -6.30 -7.16 10.90
CA PHE A 59 -6.06 -8.55 10.49
C PHE A 59 -6.00 -9.49 11.70
N PHE A 60 -5.20 -9.15 12.72
CA PHE A 60 -5.09 -9.97 13.93
C PHE A 60 -6.37 -10.00 14.76
N GLU A 61 -7.10 -8.90 14.82
CA GLU A 61 -8.39 -8.77 15.50
C GLU A 61 -9.56 -9.35 14.70
N LYS A 62 -9.33 -9.83 13.47
CA LYS A 62 -10.34 -10.38 12.54
C LYS A 62 -11.53 -9.43 12.30
N ARG A 63 -11.25 -8.13 12.29
CA ARG A 63 -12.24 -7.09 11.96
C ARG A 63 -11.93 -6.44 10.64
N LYS A 64 -12.86 -5.64 10.13
CA LYS A 64 -12.59 -4.77 9.00
C LYS A 64 -11.69 -3.60 9.46
N PRO A 65 -10.70 -3.21 8.64
CA PRO A 65 -9.93 -2.00 8.92
C PRO A 65 -10.77 -0.75 8.74
N ASN A 66 -10.38 0.34 9.40
CA ASN A 66 -11.16 1.57 9.47
C ASN A 66 -11.45 2.22 8.11
N TRP A 67 -10.57 2.07 7.13
CA TRP A 67 -10.79 2.61 5.77
C TRP A 67 -11.89 1.88 4.99
N LEU A 68 -12.41 0.76 5.50
CA LEU A 68 -13.57 0.05 4.96
C LEU A 68 -14.85 0.30 5.76
N MET A 69 -14.78 1.00 6.89
CA MET A 69 -15.96 1.38 7.65
C MET A 69 -16.57 2.63 7.02
N GLU A 70 -17.88 2.64 6.84
CA GLU A 70 -18.59 3.84 6.40
C GLU A 70 -18.37 4.96 7.42
N LYS A 71 -18.25 6.20 6.93
CA LYS A 71 -18.40 7.39 7.78
C LYS A 71 -19.85 7.59 8.18
#